data_AF-A0A3C0FTX0-F1
#
_entry.id   AF-A0A3C0FTX0-F1
#
_cell.length_a   1.000
_cell.length_b   1.000
_cell.length_c   1.000
_cell.angle_alpha   90.00
_cell.angle_beta   90.00
_cell.angle_gamma   90.00
#
_symmetry.space_group_name_H-M   'P 1'
#
loop_
_entity.id
_entity.type
_entity.pdbx_description
1 polymer ?
#
loop_
_entity_poly.entity_id
_entity_poly.type
_entity_poly.pdbx_seq_one_letter_code
_entity_poly.pdbx_strand_id
1 'polypeptide(L)' 'INYLGNPGSIGADFIEYMIVDKFTAPETHKKYLSEKPIYLPNCYQPNDDQRRIPETNTTRKDFGLPE' A
#
# COMPACT_ATOMS: atom_id res chain seq x y z
N ILE A 1 2.13 15.65 4.29
CA ILE A 1 2.67 14.44 3.63
C ILE A 1 1.51 13.47 3.41
N ASN A 2 1.34 12.94 2.21
CA ASN A 2 0.40 11.88 1.89
C ASN A 2 1.06 10.50 2.03
N TYR A 3 0.42 9.58 2.74
CA TYR A 3 0.94 8.24 2.95
C TYR A 3 -0.19 7.27 3.34
N LEU A 4 -0.22 6.11 2.68
CA LEU A 4 -1.06 4.94 2.97
C LEU A 4 -2.58 5.12 2.84
N GLY A 5 -3.16 6.19 3.38
CA GLY A 5 -4.61 6.40 3.42
C GLY A 5 -5.26 6.69 2.06
N ASN A 6 -4.51 7.26 1.10
CA ASN A 6 -4.98 7.50 -0.26
C ASN A 6 -3.96 6.97 -1.29
N PRO A 7 -4.32 5.98 -2.14
CA PRO A 7 -3.42 5.37 -3.11
C PRO A 7 -3.31 6.21 -4.40
N GLY A 8 -2.98 7.49 -4.26
CA GLY A 8 -2.85 8.43 -5.37
C GLY A 8 -2.47 9.84 -4.90
N SER A 9 -2.19 10.72 -5.86
CA SER A 9 -1.92 12.13 -5.61
C SER A 9 -3.17 12.81 -5.01
N ILE A 10 -2.98 13.72 -4.06
CA ILE A 10 -4.06 14.53 -3.47
C ILE A 10 -4.38 15.74 -4.35
N GLY A 11 -3.44 16.22 -5.17
CA GLY A 11 -3.65 17.37 -6.06
C GLY A 11 -3.84 18.69 -5.31
N ALA A 12 -3.35 18.79 -4.06
CA ALA A 12 -3.53 19.95 -3.20
C ALA A 12 -2.21 20.66 -2.90
N ASP A 13 -2.19 21.97 -3.05
CA ASP A 13 -0.98 22.80 -2.89
C ASP A 13 -0.40 22.79 -1.46
N PHE A 14 -1.19 22.39 -0.47
CA PHE A 14 -0.76 22.32 0.94
C PHE A 14 -0.14 20.95 1.32
N ILE A 15 -0.04 19.99 0.40
CA ILE A 15 0.63 18.71 0.64
C ILE A 15 1.84 18.60 -0.30
N GLU A 16 3.03 18.74 0.26
CA GLU A 16 4.26 18.82 -0.56
C GLU A 16 4.90 17.48 -0.91
N TYR A 17 4.64 16.43 -0.13
CA TYR A 17 5.33 15.14 -0.24
C TYR A 17 4.38 13.94 -0.16
N MET A 18 4.78 12.85 -0.81
CA MET A 18 4.10 11.56 -0.75
C MET A 18 5.12 10.44 -0.52
N ILE A 19 4.83 9.50 0.39
CA ILE A 19 5.68 8.32 0.61
C ILE A 19 5.21 7.20 -0.32
N VAL A 20 6.12 6.66 -1.12
CA VAL A 20 5.86 5.66 -2.17
C VAL A 20 7.01 4.65 -2.28
N ASP A 21 6.88 3.68 -3.17
CA ASP A 21 7.98 2.84 -3.64
C ASP A 21 8.08 2.87 -5.17
N LYS A 22 9.15 2.28 -5.70
CA LYS A 22 9.46 2.32 -7.15
C LYS A 22 8.54 1.42 -7.99
N PHE A 23 7.83 0.49 -7.37
CA PHE A 23 6.91 -0.40 -8.07
C PHE A 23 5.54 0.26 -8.25
N THR A 24 5.01 0.87 -7.19
CA THR A 24 3.70 1.54 -7.18
C THR A 24 3.74 2.92 -7.82
N ALA A 25 4.84 3.67 -7.66
CA ALA A 25 5.06 4.97 -8.28
C ALA A 25 6.41 5.05 -9.00
N PRO A 26 6.58 4.36 -10.16
CA PRO A 26 7.80 4.44 -10.95
C PRO A 26 8.23 5.88 -11.25
N GLU A 27 9.53 6.09 -11.43
CA GLU A 27 10.12 7.40 -11.74
C GLU A 27 9.48 8.08 -12.97
N THR A 28 9.03 7.29 -13.95
CA THR A 28 8.32 7.75 -15.15
C THR A 28 6.94 8.35 -14.85
N HIS A 29 6.35 8.04 -13.70
CA HIS A 29 5.03 8.53 -13.28
C HIS A 29 5.09 9.80 -12.45
N LYS A 30 6.29 10.30 -12.09
CA LYS A 30 6.47 11.54 -11.30
C LYS A 30 5.66 12.73 -11.81
N LYS A 31 5.52 12.86 -13.13
CA LYS A 31 4.76 13.93 -13.79
C LYS A 31 3.26 13.95 -13.48
N TYR A 32 2.72 12.85 -12.93
CA TYR A 32 1.31 12.73 -12.54
C TYR A 32 1.07 12.99 -11.05
N LEU A 33 2.11 13.31 -10.29
CA LEU A 33 2.03 13.57 -8.85
C LEU A 33 2.20 15.07 -8.60
N SER A 34 1.27 15.71 -7.89
CA SER A 34 1.49 17.07 -7.37
C SER A 34 2.56 17.08 -6.28
N GLU A 35 2.64 16.00 -5.50
CA GLU A 35 3.57 15.83 -4.40
C GLU A 35 4.94 15.33 -4.87
N LYS A 36 6.00 15.73 -4.14
CA LYS A 36 7.35 15.19 -4.32
C LYS A 36 7.41 13.78 -3.71
N PRO A 37 7.74 12.72 -4.48
CA PRO A 37 7.81 11.37 -3.94
C PRO A 37 9.05 11.17 -3.06
N ILE A 38 8.84 10.54 -1.91
CA ILE A 38 9.86 9.97 -1.02
C ILE A 38 9.81 8.47 -1.20
N TYR A 39 10.88 7.90 -1.75
CA TYR A 39 10.95 6.46 -2.05
C TYR A 39 11.46 5.66 -0.86
N LEU A 40 10.64 4.73 -0.39
CA LEU A 40 11.10 3.65 0.49
C LEU A 40 11.88 2.60 -0.32
N PRO A 41 12.86 1.91 0.31
CA PRO A 41 13.77 1.03 -0.42
C PRO A 41 13.09 -0.19 -1.03
N ASN A 42 12.01 -0.69 -0.42
CA ASN A 42 11.33 -1.92 -0.79
C ASN A 42 9.86 -1.66 -1.13
N CYS A 43 8.97 -1.72 -0.14
CA CYS A 43 7.53 -1.54 -0.26
C CYS A 43 7.09 -0.35 0.58
N TYR A 44 6.19 0.47 0.05
CA TYR A 44 5.61 1.59 0.80
C TYR A 44 4.59 1.13 1.85
N GLN A 45 3.98 -0.04 1.66
CA GLN A 45 2.90 -0.53 2.52
C GLN A 45 3.48 -1.34 3.70
N PRO A 46 3.29 -0.89 4.95
CA PRO A 46 3.54 -1.70 6.13
C PRO A 46 2.35 -2.64 6.35
N ASN A 47 2.61 -3.78 7.00
CA ASN A 47 1.58 -4.66 7.53
C ASN A 47 1.98 -5.05 8.96
N ASP A 48 0.99 -5.39 9.78
CA ASP A 48 1.24 -5.97 11.11
C ASP A 48 1.71 -7.42 10.96
N ASP A 49 3.00 -7.64 11.26
CA ASP A 49 3.71 -8.91 11.20
C ASP A 49 3.61 -9.72 12.52
N GLN A 50 2.92 -9.19 13.52
CA GLN A 50 2.68 -9.84 14.81
C GLN A 50 1.28 -10.45 14.92
N ARG A 51 0.47 -10.36 13.86
CA ARG A 51 -0.89 -10.94 13.85
C ARG A 51 -0.82 -12.46 14.03
N ARG A 52 -1.38 -12.94 15.14
CA ARG A 52 -1.55 -14.37 15.40
C ARG A 52 -2.49 -14.98 14.36
N ILE A 53 -1.99 -15.97 13.63
CA ILE A 53 -2.83 -16.81 12.76
C ILE A 53 -3.57 -17.82 13.66
N PRO A 54 -4.91 -17.87 13.64
CA PRO A 54 -5.65 -18.86 14.41
C PRO A 54 -5.46 -20.25 13.81
N GLU A 55 -5.17 -21.24 14.66
CA GLU A 55 -5.33 -22.64 14.30
C GLU A 55 -6.83 -22.95 14.26
N THR A 56 -7.29 -23.50 13.13
CA THR A 56 -8.70 -23.81 12.91
C THR A 56 -8.84 -25.24 12.41
N ASN A 57 -9.93 -25.90 12.78
CA ASN A 57 -10.30 -27.22 12.24
C ASN A 57 -11.28 -27.09 11.06
N THR A 58 -11.42 -25.90 10.49
CA THR A 58 -12.32 -25.64 9.38
C THR A 58 -11.68 -26.04 8.05
N THR A 59 -12.47 -26.65 7.19
CA THR A 59 -12.10 -27.10 5.84
C THR A 59 -12.61 -26.13 4.78
N ARG A 60 -12.12 -26.27 3.53
CA ARG A 60 -12.65 -25.50 2.38
C ARG A 60 -14.16 -25.72 2.21
N LYS A 61 -14.63 -26.94 2.46
CA LYS A 61 -16.05 -27.33 2.39
C LYS A 61 -16.94 -26.61 3.41
N ASP A 62 -16.43 -26.31 4.61
CA ASP A 62 -17.20 -25.58 5.64
C ASP A 62 -17.58 -24.16 5.20
N PHE A 63 -16.87 -23.62 4.20
CA PHE A 63 -17.13 -22.32 3.58
C PHE A 63 -17.72 -22.42 2.16
N GLY A 64 -18.20 -23.61 1.76
CA GLY A 64 -18.80 -23.83 0.43
C GLY A 64 -17.80 -23.82 -0.73
N LEU A 65 -16.50 -24.00 -0.46
CA LEU A 65 -15.46 -24.07 -1.48
C LEU A 65 -15.19 -25.55 -1.85
N PRO A 66 -14.81 -25.84 -3.10
CA PRO A 66 -14.36 -27.19 -3.50
C PRO A 66 -13.14 -27.62 -2.68
N GLU A 67 -12.98 -28.93 -2.45
CA GLU A 67 -11.72 -29.50 -1.97
C GLU A 67 -10.55 -29.03 -2.83
#